data_AF-A0A936ZPQ2-F1
#
_entry.id   AF-A0A936ZPQ2-F1
#
_cell.length_a   1.000
_cell.length_b   1.000
_cell.length_c   1.000
_cell.angle_alpha   90.00
_cell.angle_beta   90.00
_cell.angle_gamma   90.00
#
_symmetry.space_group_name_H-M   'P 1'
#
loop_
_entity.id
_entity.type
_entity.pdbx_description
1 polymer ?
#
loop_
_entity_poly.entity_id
_entity_poly.type
_entity_poly.pdbx_seq_one_letter_code
_entity_poly.pdbx_strand_id
1 'polypeptide(L)'
;PLGENGWDFRSSEGQAPPTLNVEYTLGAHEPNEPFSGVVSPTVETAALPGTFDAGDVADDPAIWIDKNDPTRSLIIGTDKDPKQGRLYAFDLQGKVINTTSFGEFNNVDLRYGFNLGGQLVDLVGATNRGTNSIDFFALDPVTRELNPVGSVPTGLSNIYGFTMGHTADGKY
;
A
#
# COMPACT_ATOMS: atom_id res chain seq x y z
N PRO A 1 13.33 -17.26 15.16
CA PRO A 1 12.88 -18.45 14.43
C PRO A 1 11.72 -18.08 13.51
N LEU A 2 12.04 -17.94 12.21
CA LEU A 2 11.11 -17.65 11.14
C LEU A 2 9.99 -18.71 11.11
N GLY A 3 8.76 -18.31 10.80
CA GLY A 3 7.71 -19.27 10.44
C GLY A 3 8.11 -20.05 9.19
N GLU A 4 7.47 -21.19 8.93
CA GLU A 4 7.79 -22.11 7.82
C GLU A 4 7.83 -21.45 6.42
N ASN A 5 7.28 -20.24 6.29
CA ASN A 5 7.21 -19.48 5.03
C ASN A 5 8.24 -18.34 4.93
N GLY A 6 9.17 -18.20 5.89
CA GLY A 6 10.16 -17.12 5.90
C GLY A 6 9.66 -15.76 6.43
N TRP A 7 8.43 -15.71 6.94
CA TRP A 7 7.83 -14.50 7.51
C TRP A 7 7.78 -14.60 9.05
N ASP A 8 8.25 -13.57 9.75
CA ASP A 8 8.15 -13.43 11.21
C ASP A 8 7.32 -12.20 11.56
N PHE A 9 6.00 -12.38 11.73
CA PHE A 9 5.09 -11.36 12.23
C PHE A 9 5.03 -11.40 13.76
N ARG A 10 6.16 -11.21 14.46
CA ARG A 10 6.12 -11.07 15.92
C ARG A 10 5.56 -9.70 16.27
N SER A 11 4.32 -9.72 16.75
CA SER A 11 3.66 -8.65 17.47
C SER A 11 4.56 -8.12 18.60
N SER A 12 4.96 -6.85 18.51
CA SER A 12 5.32 -6.10 19.71
C SER A 12 4.02 -5.60 20.33
N GLU A 13 3.69 -6.13 21.50
CA GLU A 13 2.80 -5.48 22.44
C GLU A 13 3.32 -4.07 22.71
N GLY A 14 2.69 -3.07 22.10
CA GLY A 14 2.96 -1.66 22.35
C GLY A 14 4.26 -1.11 21.75
N GLN A 15 4.14 0.04 21.08
CA GLN A 15 5.20 1.05 20.87
C GLN A 15 6.13 1.01 19.63
N ALA A 16 5.91 0.18 18.60
CA ALA A 16 6.53 0.41 17.29
C ALA A 16 5.61 0.01 16.13
N PRO A 17 5.62 0.71 14.98
CA PRO A 17 4.92 0.23 13.78
C PRO A 17 5.45 -1.16 13.39
N PRO A 18 4.61 -2.03 12.79
CA PRO A 18 5.06 -3.34 12.35
C PRO A 18 6.25 -3.20 11.40
N THR A 19 7.37 -3.84 11.73
CA THR A 19 8.55 -3.89 10.87
C THR A 19 8.49 -5.10 9.96
N LEU A 20 8.54 -4.88 8.65
CA LEU A 20 8.84 -5.93 7.68
C LEU A 20 10.35 -6.22 7.72
N ASN A 21 10.73 -7.34 8.33
CA ASN A 21 12.10 -7.83 8.28
C ASN A 21 12.25 -8.79 7.10
N VAL A 22 12.95 -8.37 6.05
CA VAL A 22 13.36 -9.27 4.96
C VAL A 22 14.74 -9.81 5.30
N GLU A 23 14.79 -10.99 5.91
CA GLU A 23 16.05 -11.68 6.16
C GLU A 23 16.45 -12.48 4.92
N TYR A 24 17.61 -12.17 4.35
CA TYR A 24 18.23 -12.98 3.29
C TYR A 24 19.60 -13.47 3.78
N THR A 25 19.92 -14.74 3.51
CA THR A 25 21.24 -15.28 3.80
C THR A 25 22.09 -15.20 2.55
N LEU A 26 23.17 -14.43 2.60
CA LEU A 26 24.23 -14.51 1.61
C LEU A 26 25.16 -15.68 1.96
N GLY A 27 25.58 -16.45 0.95
CA GLY A 27 26.82 -17.23 1.08
C GLY A 27 28.00 -16.29 1.38
N ALA A 28 29.14 -16.85 1.80
CA ALA A 28 30.35 -16.06 2.09
C ALA A 28 30.63 -15.08 0.94
N HIS A 29 30.54 -13.79 1.23
CA HIS A 29 30.66 -12.72 0.25
C HIS A 29 31.70 -11.73 0.78
N GLU A 30 32.67 -11.40 -0.06
CA GLU A 30 33.76 -10.49 0.28
C GLU A 30 33.19 -9.06 0.45
N PRO A 31 33.52 -8.33 1.54
CA PRO A 31 32.84 -7.08 1.93
C PRO A 31 32.82 -5.94 0.91
N ASN A 32 33.59 -6.05 -0.18
CA ASN A 32 33.81 -4.99 -1.17
C ASN A 32 33.34 -5.37 -2.59
N GLU A 33 32.78 -6.55 -2.80
CA GLU A 33 32.19 -6.90 -4.09
C GLU A 33 30.72 -6.43 -4.11
N PRO A 34 30.20 -5.87 -5.22
CA PRO A 34 28.77 -5.66 -5.32
C PRO A 34 28.05 -7.00 -5.17
N PHE A 35 26.99 -7.03 -4.37
CA PHE A 35 26.14 -8.21 -4.27
C PHE A 35 25.62 -8.57 -5.66
N SER A 36 25.93 -9.78 -6.12
CA SER A 36 25.45 -10.33 -7.38
C SER A 36 24.58 -11.55 -7.07
N GLY A 37 23.34 -11.29 -6.68
CA GLY A 37 22.32 -12.33 -6.54
C GLY A 37 21.04 -11.90 -7.21
N VAL A 38 20.37 -12.88 -7.82
CA VAL A 38 19.04 -12.69 -8.41
C VAL A 38 18.02 -13.22 -7.41
N VAL A 39 17.05 -12.38 -7.07
CA VAL A 39 15.85 -12.80 -6.34
C VAL A 39 14.71 -12.95 -7.34
N SER A 40 13.97 -14.05 -7.24
CA SER A 40 12.78 -14.28 -8.07
C SER A 40 11.53 -14.03 -7.23
N PRO A 41 10.49 -13.39 -7.80
CA PRO A 41 9.22 -13.26 -7.11
C PRO A 41 8.60 -14.65 -6.90
N THR A 42 7.93 -14.84 -5.76
CA THR A 42 7.15 -16.05 -5.48
C THR A 42 5.69 -15.92 -5.93
N VAL A 43 5.20 -14.68 -6.06
CA VAL A 43 3.83 -14.32 -6.44
C VAL A 43 3.88 -13.01 -7.23
N GLU A 44 2.96 -12.86 -8.18
CA GLU A 44 2.68 -11.61 -8.91
C GLU A 44 1.19 -11.30 -8.81
N THR A 45 0.83 -10.02 -8.82
CA THR A 45 -0.58 -9.60 -8.84
C THR A 45 -1.23 -9.90 -10.18
N ALA A 46 -2.55 -10.06 -10.19
CA ALA A 46 -3.32 -10.06 -11.42
C ALA A 46 -3.07 -8.75 -12.19
N ALA A 47 -2.94 -8.86 -13.51
CA ALA A 47 -2.74 -7.70 -14.36
C ALA A 47 -3.95 -6.74 -14.29
N LEU A 48 -3.67 -5.44 -14.24
CA LEU A 48 -4.69 -4.42 -14.29
C LEU A 48 -5.32 -4.33 -15.69
N PRO A 49 -6.64 -4.11 -15.80
CA PRO A 49 -7.33 -3.94 -17.08
C PRO A 49 -7.06 -2.54 -17.65
N GLY A 50 -5.79 -2.19 -17.92
CA GLY A 50 -5.42 -0.92 -18.55
C GLY A 50 -6.01 -0.80 -19.96
N THR A 51 -6.28 0.43 -20.42
CA THR A 51 -6.61 0.62 -21.84
C THR A 51 -5.36 0.45 -22.71
N PHE A 52 -5.51 -0.08 -23.92
CA PHE A 52 -4.40 -0.32 -24.86
C PHE A 52 -3.58 0.96 -25.14
N ASP A 53 -4.21 2.12 -25.06
CA ASP A 53 -3.57 3.43 -25.25
C ASP A 53 -2.86 3.96 -23.99
N ALA A 54 -3.23 3.48 -22.79
CA ALA A 54 -2.66 3.96 -21.52
C ALA A 54 -1.28 3.34 -21.21
N GLY A 55 -0.96 2.19 -21.81
CA GLY A 55 0.31 1.50 -21.58
C GLY A 55 0.40 0.88 -20.18
N ASP A 56 1.54 1.04 -19.52
CA ASP A 56 1.75 0.58 -18.14
C ASP A 56 0.98 1.46 -17.16
N VAL A 57 -0.02 0.87 -16.51
CA VAL A 57 -0.95 1.59 -15.63
C VAL A 57 -0.75 1.26 -14.14
N ALA A 58 -0.01 0.21 -13.80
CA ALA A 58 0.37 -0.05 -12.42
C ALA A 58 1.52 0.90 -12.03
N ASP A 59 1.50 1.49 -10.83
CA ASP A 59 2.55 2.44 -10.43
C ASP A 59 3.10 2.17 -9.03
N ASP A 60 2.24 2.17 -8.01
CA ASP A 60 2.70 2.24 -6.61
C ASP A 60 1.92 1.31 -5.68
N PRO A 61 2.59 0.47 -4.87
CA PRO A 61 1.96 -0.35 -3.86
C PRO A 61 2.08 0.21 -2.43
N ALA A 62 1.04 0.00 -1.62
CA ALA A 62 1.08 0.08 -0.16
C ALA A 62 0.63 -1.26 0.44
N ILE A 63 1.21 -1.67 1.58
CA ILE A 63 0.89 -2.94 2.23
C ILE A 63 0.12 -2.67 3.52
N TRP A 64 -1.12 -3.14 3.57
CA TRP A 64 -1.92 -3.14 4.80
C TRP A 64 -1.80 -4.48 5.50
N ILE A 65 -1.44 -4.46 6.78
CA ILE A 65 -1.30 -5.66 7.61
C ILE A 65 -2.55 -5.83 8.48
N ASP A 66 -3.25 -6.95 8.29
CA ASP A 66 -4.29 -7.36 9.23
C ASP A 66 -3.63 -7.84 10.52
N LYS A 67 -3.76 -7.05 11.59
CA LYS A 67 -3.13 -7.32 12.88
C LYS A 67 -3.71 -8.54 13.60
N ASN A 68 -4.93 -8.95 13.25
CA ASN A 68 -5.57 -10.11 13.87
C ASN A 68 -5.25 -11.40 13.11
N ASP A 69 -5.08 -11.30 11.79
CA ASP A 69 -4.73 -12.43 10.93
C ASP A 69 -3.88 -11.96 9.74
N PRO A 70 -2.53 -11.97 9.86
CA PRO A 70 -1.64 -11.48 8.80
C PRO A 70 -1.82 -12.16 7.44
N THR A 71 -2.45 -13.33 7.36
CA THR A 71 -2.72 -14.01 6.07
C THR A 71 -3.80 -13.30 5.25
N ARG A 72 -4.61 -12.44 5.89
CA ARG A 72 -5.65 -11.61 5.28
C ARG A 72 -5.17 -10.22 4.85
N SER A 73 -3.90 -9.91 5.06
CA SER A 73 -3.25 -8.66 4.66
C SER A 73 -3.44 -8.37 3.17
N LEU A 74 -3.32 -7.09 2.82
CA LEU A 74 -3.62 -6.61 1.48
C LEU A 74 -2.42 -5.89 0.88
N ILE A 75 -2.28 -6.03 -0.43
CA ILE A 75 -1.51 -5.10 -1.26
C ILE A 75 -2.52 -4.14 -1.86
N ILE A 76 -2.32 -2.84 -1.65
CA ILE A 76 -3.11 -1.78 -2.27
C ILE A 76 -2.28 -1.21 -3.41
N GLY A 77 -2.75 -1.33 -4.65
CA GLY A 77 -2.06 -0.82 -5.83
C GLY A 77 -2.83 0.32 -6.49
N THR A 78 -2.10 1.26 -7.08
CA THR A 78 -2.68 2.30 -7.94
C THR A 78 -2.79 1.85 -9.39
N ASP A 79 -3.90 2.23 -10.03
CA ASP A 79 -4.08 2.23 -11.48
C ASP A 79 -4.13 3.69 -11.95
N LYS A 80 -3.09 4.11 -12.68
CA LYS A 80 -2.92 5.49 -13.16
C LYS A 80 -3.61 5.77 -14.50
N ASP A 81 -4.44 4.85 -15.01
CA ASP A 81 -5.21 5.08 -16.23
C ASP A 81 -6.13 6.30 -16.05
N PRO A 82 -6.02 7.35 -16.89
CA PRO A 82 -6.79 8.58 -16.73
C PRO A 82 -8.30 8.41 -17.02
N LYS A 83 -8.73 7.26 -17.57
CA LYS A 83 -10.12 7.01 -17.96
C LYS A 83 -10.85 6.06 -17.03
N GLN A 84 -10.11 5.19 -16.36
CA GLN A 84 -10.68 4.11 -15.55
C GLN A 84 -9.84 3.72 -14.34
N GLY A 85 -8.85 4.54 -13.97
CA GLY A 85 -8.00 4.33 -12.79
C GLY A 85 -8.79 4.20 -11.50
N ARG A 86 -8.26 3.40 -10.58
CA ARG A 86 -8.84 3.06 -9.26
C ARG A 86 -7.73 2.59 -8.34
N LEU A 87 -8.00 2.54 -7.04
CA LEU A 87 -7.20 1.73 -6.13
C LEU A 87 -7.71 0.29 -6.19
N TYR A 88 -6.78 -0.66 -6.26
CA TYR A 88 -7.04 -2.09 -6.21
C TYR A 88 -6.54 -2.64 -4.88
N ALA A 89 -7.38 -3.40 -4.19
CA ALA A 89 -6.96 -4.23 -3.07
C ALA A 89 -6.77 -5.66 -3.57
N PHE A 90 -5.55 -6.17 -3.43
CA PHE A 90 -5.17 -7.54 -3.73
C PHE A 90 -4.95 -8.32 -2.45
N ASP A 91 -5.32 -9.60 -2.45
CA ASP A 91 -4.83 -10.53 -1.43
C ASP A 91 -3.33 -10.86 -1.64
N LEU A 92 -2.74 -11.58 -0.68
CA LEU A 92 -1.32 -11.99 -0.74
C LEU A 92 -1.02 -13.02 -1.83
N GLN A 93 -2.03 -13.55 -2.52
CA GLN A 93 -1.89 -14.41 -3.70
C GLN A 93 -2.01 -13.60 -5.00
N GLY A 94 -2.11 -12.27 -4.90
CA GLY A 94 -2.15 -11.36 -6.04
C GLY A 94 -3.54 -11.23 -6.67
N LYS A 95 -4.59 -11.79 -6.09
CA LYS A 95 -5.94 -11.70 -6.65
C LYS A 95 -6.62 -10.40 -6.20
N VAL A 96 -7.25 -9.69 -7.14
CA VAL A 96 -8.12 -8.55 -6.83
C VAL A 96 -9.30 -9.02 -5.99
N ILE A 97 -9.47 -8.42 -4.82
CA ILE A 97 -10.63 -8.69 -3.95
C ILE A 97 -11.60 -7.51 -3.88
N ASN A 98 -11.12 -6.27 -4.06
CA ASN A 98 -11.93 -5.05 -4.04
C ASN A 98 -11.27 -3.95 -4.88
N THR A 99 -12.09 -2.97 -5.30
CA THR A 99 -11.64 -1.77 -6.00
C THR A 99 -12.41 -0.55 -5.53
N THR A 100 -11.80 0.64 -5.60
CA THR A 100 -12.53 1.90 -5.39
C THR A 100 -13.36 2.29 -6.61
N SER A 101 -14.15 3.35 -6.45
CA SER A 101 -14.65 4.13 -7.59
C SER A 101 -13.49 4.75 -8.39
N PHE A 102 -13.82 5.26 -9.58
CA PHE A 102 -12.85 5.89 -10.47
C PHE A 102 -12.13 7.07 -9.80
N GLY A 103 -10.82 7.16 -10.03
CA GLY A 103 -9.98 8.31 -9.75
C GLY A 103 -8.66 8.20 -10.52
N GLU A 104 -8.07 9.33 -10.89
CA GLU A 104 -6.78 9.35 -11.62
C GLU A 104 -5.62 9.25 -10.62
N PHE A 105 -5.59 8.14 -9.88
CA PHE A 105 -4.65 7.95 -8.78
C PHE A 105 -3.22 7.76 -9.30
N ASN A 106 -2.23 8.25 -8.55
CA ASN A 106 -0.82 8.03 -8.90
C ASN A 106 -0.08 7.21 -7.83
N ASN A 107 0.10 7.75 -6.63
CA ASN A 107 0.77 7.06 -5.53
C ASN A 107 -0.16 6.89 -4.34
N VAL A 108 0.13 5.89 -3.52
CA VAL A 108 -0.70 5.48 -2.39
C VAL A 108 0.20 5.18 -1.19
N ASP A 109 -0.25 5.61 -0.01
CA ASP A 109 0.38 5.24 1.25
C ASP A 109 -0.71 5.10 2.32
N LEU A 110 -0.40 4.48 3.45
CA LEU A 110 -1.36 4.27 4.52
C LEU A 110 -0.76 4.44 5.91
N ARG A 111 -1.58 4.87 6.87
CA ARG A 111 -1.21 4.95 8.28
C ARG A 111 -2.32 4.38 9.15
N TYR A 112 -1.90 3.68 10.20
CA TYR A 112 -2.82 3.00 11.13
C TYR A 112 -3.27 3.94 12.25
N GLY A 113 -4.47 3.74 12.78
CA GLY A 113 -4.91 4.42 14.01
C GLY A 113 -5.12 5.93 13.86
N PHE A 114 -5.51 6.39 12.67
CA PHE A 114 -5.92 7.77 12.44
C PHE A 114 -7.26 8.04 13.13
N ASN A 115 -7.39 9.15 13.85
CA ASN A 115 -8.63 9.52 14.52
C ASN A 115 -9.57 10.29 13.56
N LEU A 116 -10.54 9.58 12.99
CA LEU A 116 -11.59 10.13 12.16
C LEU A 116 -12.87 10.32 12.98
N GLY A 117 -13.13 11.55 13.42
CA GLY A 117 -14.37 11.88 14.13
C GLY A 117 -14.58 11.12 15.45
N GLY A 118 -13.50 10.72 16.13
CA GLY A 118 -13.54 9.92 17.37
C GLY A 118 -13.35 8.41 17.16
N GLN A 119 -13.34 7.94 15.91
CA GLN A 119 -13.08 6.55 15.56
C GLN A 119 -11.66 6.38 15.03
N LEU A 120 -10.93 5.38 15.55
CA LEU A 120 -9.63 5.00 15.00
C LEU A 120 -9.84 4.17 13.73
N VAL A 121 -9.20 4.59 12.64
CA VAL A 121 -9.25 3.90 11.34
C VAL A 121 -7.85 3.70 10.79
N ASP A 122 -7.69 2.69 9.94
CA ASP A 122 -6.52 2.58 9.08
C ASP A 122 -6.81 3.43 7.83
N LEU A 123 -6.06 4.53 7.71
CA LEU A 123 -6.28 5.56 6.70
C LEU A 123 -5.35 5.30 5.51
N VAL A 124 -5.94 5.20 4.32
CA VAL A 124 -5.24 5.12 3.04
C VAL A 124 -5.37 6.48 2.37
N GLY A 125 -4.26 7.05 1.92
CA GLY A 125 -4.22 8.28 1.13
C GLY A 125 -3.69 8.00 -0.27
N ALA A 126 -4.24 8.66 -1.27
CA ALA A 126 -3.73 8.61 -2.63
C ALA A 126 -3.77 9.99 -3.30
N THR A 127 -2.78 10.28 -4.15
CA THR A 127 -2.82 11.48 -5.01
C THR A 127 -3.79 11.27 -6.15
N ASN A 128 -4.76 12.18 -6.34
CA ASN A 128 -5.69 12.16 -7.46
C ASN A 128 -5.41 13.33 -8.41
N ARG A 129 -4.94 13.01 -9.62
CA ARG A 129 -4.54 14.00 -10.63
C ARG A 129 -5.73 14.68 -11.31
N GLY A 130 -6.87 14.00 -11.38
CA GLY A 130 -8.09 14.54 -12.02
C GLY A 130 -8.69 15.70 -11.23
N THR A 131 -8.49 15.71 -9.90
CA THR A 131 -9.00 16.74 -8.98
C THR A 131 -7.91 17.57 -8.31
N ASN A 132 -6.63 17.27 -8.55
CA ASN A 132 -5.47 17.87 -7.87
C ASN A 132 -5.59 17.83 -6.33
N SER A 133 -6.06 16.70 -5.80
CA SER A 133 -6.28 16.46 -4.37
C SER A 133 -5.50 15.27 -3.85
N ILE A 134 -5.39 15.19 -2.52
CA ILE A 134 -5.18 13.93 -1.81
C ILE A 134 -6.55 13.39 -1.44
N ASP A 135 -6.88 12.19 -1.91
CA ASP A 135 -8.11 11.49 -1.57
C ASP A 135 -7.83 10.46 -0.48
N PHE A 136 -8.72 10.36 0.49
CA PHE A 136 -8.57 9.52 1.67
C PHE A 136 -9.67 8.48 1.76
N PHE A 137 -9.27 7.28 2.18
CA PHE A 137 -10.14 6.13 2.39
C PHE A 137 -9.89 5.52 3.77
N ALA A 138 -10.95 5.14 4.48
CA ALA A 138 -10.85 4.27 5.63
C ALA A 138 -10.96 2.82 5.16
N LEU A 139 -9.96 2.00 5.52
CA LEU A 139 -9.99 0.57 5.25
C LEU A 139 -10.86 -0.13 6.31
N ASP A 140 -11.86 -0.90 5.85
CA ASP A 140 -12.67 -1.76 6.72
C ASP A 140 -11.95 -3.11 6.93
N PRO A 141 -11.50 -3.47 8.14
CA PRO A 141 -10.73 -4.70 8.36
C PRO A 141 -11.57 -5.99 8.23
N VAL A 142 -12.90 -5.88 8.28
CA VAL A 142 -13.83 -7.01 8.16
C VAL A 142 -14.10 -7.28 6.69
N THR A 143 -14.57 -6.27 5.93
CA THR A 143 -14.93 -6.43 4.52
C THR A 143 -13.73 -6.30 3.58
N ARG A 144 -12.63 -5.70 4.06
CA ARG A 144 -11.42 -5.38 3.29
C ARG A 144 -11.68 -4.40 2.14
N GLU A 145 -12.67 -3.52 2.34
CA GLU A 145 -13.04 -2.46 1.40
C GLU A 145 -12.36 -1.12 1.76
N LEU A 146 -12.13 -0.29 0.74
CA LEU A 146 -11.62 1.07 0.88
C LEU A 146 -12.78 2.06 0.78
N ASN A 147 -13.22 2.59 1.91
CA ASN A 147 -14.37 3.49 1.99
C ASN A 147 -13.94 4.95 1.92
N PRO A 148 -14.42 5.78 0.98
CA PRO A 148 -14.00 7.17 0.87
C PRO A 148 -14.42 7.98 2.10
N VAL A 149 -13.50 8.76 2.66
CA VAL A 149 -13.72 9.57 3.87
C VAL A 149 -13.44 11.06 3.69
N GLY A 150 -12.82 11.45 2.58
CA GLY A 150 -12.67 12.86 2.22
C GLY A 150 -11.56 13.11 1.21
N SER A 151 -11.44 14.37 0.78
CA SER A 151 -10.40 14.82 -0.14
C SER A 151 -9.90 16.20 0.28
N VAL A 152 -8.60 16.43 0.14
CA VAL A 152 -7.95 17.71 0.44
C VAL A 152 -7.33 18.26 -0.84
N PRO A 153 -7.80 19.42 -1.36
CA PRO A 153 -7.16 20.08 -2.49
C PRO A 153 -5.72 20.48 -2.15
N THR A 154 -4.79 20.24 -3.06
CA THR A 154 -3.38 20.56 -2.82
C THR A 154 -2.99 21.98 -3.25
N GLY A 155 -3.77 22.58 -4.15
CA GLY A 155 -3.41 23.83 -4.83
C GLY A 155 -2.27 23.69 -5.84
N LEU A 156 -1.76 22.47 -6.07
CA LEU A 156 -0.75 22.17 -7.08
C LEU A 156 -1.42 21.97 -8.44
N SER A 157 -0.71 22.34 -9.51
CA SER A 157 -1.18 22.13 -10.89
C SER A 157 -0.83 20.75 -11.45
N ASN A 158 0.21 20.11 -10.90
CA ASN A 158 0.72 18.80 -11.33
C ASN A 158 1.08 17.98 -10.09
N ILE A 159 0.07 17.40 -9.45
CA ILE A 159 0.28 16.48 -8.33
C ILE A 159 0.81 15.13 -8.85
N TYR A 160 1.72 14.49 -8.11
CA TYR A 160 2.34 13.22 -8.53
C TYR A 160 2.68 12.33 -7.33
N GLY A 161 3.93 12.43 -6.85
CA GLY A 161 4.45 11.64 -5.73
C GLY A 161 3.67 11.82 -4.44
N PHE A 162 3.55 10.75 -3.65
CA PHE A 162 2.83 10.76 -2.37
C PHE A 162 3.51 9.91 -1.32
N THR A 163 3.45 10.38 -0.07
CA THR A 163 3.68 9.57 1.13
C THR A 163 3.00 10.26 2.30
N MET A 164 2.62 9.49 3.33
CA MET A 164 2.05 10.01 4.56
C MET A 164 3.12 10.23 5.63
N GLY A 165 2.94 11.24 6.47
CA GLY A 165 3.72 11.39 7.69
C GLY A 165 3.05 10.68 8.86
N HIS A 166 3.82 10.29 9.87
CA HIS A 166 3.29 10.20 11.23
C HIS A 166 4.37 10.66 12.19
N THR A 167 4.13 11.77 12.88
CA THR A 167 5.10 12.42 13.75
C THR A 167 5.04 11.85 15.17
N ALA A 168 6.13 12.03 15.92
CA ALA A 168 6.20 11.56 17.31
C ALA A 168 5.16 12.23 18.24
N ASP A 169 4.67 13.43 17.89
CA ASP A 169 3.57 14.11 18.59
C ASP A 169 2.17 13.67 18.12
N GLY A 170 2.07 12.62 17.30
CA GLY A 170 0.82 11.96 16.93
C GLY A 170 0.06 12.61 15.78
N LYS A 171 0.71 13.44 14.96
CA LYS A 171 0.10 14.04 13.78
C LYS A 171 0.38 13.18 12.56
N TYR A 172 -0.60 13.14 11.65
CA TYR A 172 -0.52 12.45 10.37
C TYR A 172 -0.37 13.48 9.24
#